data_AF-A0A445GH33-F1
#
_entry.id   AF-A0A445GH33-F1
#
_cell.length_a   1.000
_cell.length_b   1.000
_cell.length_c   1.000
_cell.angle_alpha   90.00
_cell.angle_beta   90.00
_cell.angle_gamma   90.00
#
_symmetry.space_group_name_H-M   'P 1'
#
loop_
_entity.id
_entity.type
_entity.pdbx_description
1 polymer ?
#
loop_
_entity_poly.entity_id
_entity_poly.type
_entity_poly.pdbx_seq_one_letter_code
_entity_poly.pdbx_strand_id
1 'polypeptide(L)'
;MESARISKWLNLLVCVLLLLKAEGSLVPLTLVKNAESKGAVCLDGSPPAYHFDNGFEEGIKNWIVHIEGGGWCNNVESCLYRKDSRLGSSKQMEDLYFSAILSNEQEYNPDFYNWNRVKVRYCDGSSFTGDVEEVDQTTNLHFRGARIFSAVMEELLAKGLEKAENAILSGCSAGGLTTILHCDRFKNLLPSEANVKCVPDAGYFVNVEDISGTHFIEKFYSEVVSTHGSAKNLPSSCTSKFSPELCFFPQYVASHISTPIFVVNAAYDSWQIQNIFVPGSADPSDSWHSCKLDISNCSPDQLSKMQGKQFLISIAHL
;
A
#
# COMPACT_ATOMS: atom_id res chain seq x y z
N MET A 1 -44.40 -21.72 -33.41
CA MET A 1 -44.11 -20.28 -33.19
C MET A 1 -43.91 -19.90 -31.72
N GLU A 2 -44.42 -20.67 -30.74
CA GLU A 2 -44.22 -20.38 -29.30
C GLU A 2 -42.82 -20.66 -28.76
N SER A 3 -42.18 -21.76 -29.17
CA SER A 3 -40.85 -22.14 -28.66
C SER A 3 -39.75 -21.12 -28.95
N ALA A 4 -39.83 -20.41 -30.08
CA ALA A 4 -38.86 -19.38 -30.46
C ALA A 4 -39.04 -18.06 -29.69
N ARG A 5 -40.26 -17.78 -29.20
CA ARG A 5 -40.51 -16.64 -28.31
C ARG A 5 -39.96 -16.93 -26.91
N ILE A 6 -40.24 -18.12 -26.36
CA ILE A 6 -39.78 -18.51 -25.01
C ILE A 6 -38.25 -18.49 -24.89
N SER A 7 -37.54 -18.96 -25.91
CA SER A 7 -36.07 -18.90 -25.95
C SER A 7 -35.52 -17.47 -25.96
N LYS A 8 -36.19 -16.52 -26.63
CA LYS A 8 -35.79 -15.10 -26.61
C LYS A 8 -36.02 -14.44 -25.25
N TRP A 9 -37.11 -14.78 -24.55
CA TRP A 9 -37.38 -14.27 -23.20
C TRP A 9 -36.41 -14.84 -22.16
N LEU A 10 -36.06 -16.12 -22.25
CA LEU A 10 -35.03 -16.75 -21.41
C LEU A 10 -33.64 -16.15 -21.63
N ASN A 11 -33.26 -15.89 -22.88
CA ASN A 11 -31.99 -15.22 -23.18
C ASN A 11 -31.97 -13.76 -22.69
N LEU A 12 -33.09 -13.04 -22.73
CA LEU A 12 -33.19 -11.70 -22.15
C LEU A 12 -33.09 -11.74 -20.63
N LEU A 13 -33.72 -12.71 -19.97
CA LEU A 13 -33.67 -12.89 -18.52
C LEU A 13 -32.26 -13.30 -18.06
N VAL A 14 -31.56 -14.14 -18.82
CA VAL A 14 -30.15 -14.49 -18.59
C VAL A 14 -29.24 -13.26 -18.83
N CYS A 15 -29.48 -12.45 -19.86
CA CYS A 15 -28.73 -11.20 -20.04
C CYS A 15 -29.02 -10.14 -18.95
N VAL A 16 -30.23 -10.11 -18.39
CA VAL A 16 -30.59 -9.22 -17.27
C VAL A 16 -30.08 -9.75 -15.93
N LEU A 17 -30.01 -11.07 -15.74
CA LEU A 17 -29.37 -11.73 -14.58
C LEU A 17 -27.83 -11.74 -14.68
N LEU A 18 -27.28 -11.51 -15.87
CA LEU A 18 -25.85 -11.28 -16.14
C LEU A 18 -25.47 -9.79 -16.06
N LEU A 19 -26.39 -8.89 -15.70
CA LEU A 19 -26.01 -7.68 -14.98
C LEU A 19 -25.59 -8.13 -13.57
N LEU A 20 -24.43 -8.81 -13.49
CA LEU A 20 -23.64 -8.85 -12.29
C LEU A 20 -23.57 -7.41 -11.81
N LYS A 21 -24.23 -7.10 -10.68
CA LYS A 21 -23.97 -5.84 -9.99
C LYS A 21 -22.46 -5.79 -9.84
N ALA A 22 -21.82 -4.85 -10.53
CA ALA A 22 -20.40 -4.66 -10.35
C ALA A 22 -20.20 -4.30 -8.88
N GLU A 23 -19.40 -5.07 -8.15
CA GLU A 23 -19.08 -4.83 -6.73
C GLU A 23 -18.32 -3.51 -6.50
N GLY A 24 -18.14 -2.71 -7.55
CA GLY A 24 -17.46 -1.45 -7.49
C GLY A 24 -17.83 -0.47 -8.60
N SER A 25 -17.53 0.79 -8.31
CA SER A 25 -17.75 1.93 -9.22
C SER A 25 -16.45 2.29 -9.92
N LEU A 26 -16.47 2.48 -11.24
CA LEU A 26 -15.30 2.93 -12.00
C LEU A 26 -14.97 4.39 -11.63
N VAL A 27 -13.77 4.63 -11.09
CA VAL A 27 -13.30 5.97 -10.71
C VAL A 27 -12.15 6.38 -11.62
N PRO A 28 -12.27 7.53 -12.33
CA PRO A 28 -11.24 7.99 -13.26
C PRO A 28 -9.90 8.26 -12.59
N LEU A 29 -8.81 8.01 -13.32
CA LEU A 29 -7.47 8.42 -12.91
C LEU A 29 -7.32 9.94 -12.96
N THR A 30 -6.79 10.54 -11.89
CA THR A 30 -6.44 11.96 -11.83
C THR A 30 -4.94 12.12 -11.61
N LEU A 31 -4.27 12.86 -12.49
CA LEU A 31 -2.87 13.26 -12.31
C LEU A 31 -2.79 14.47 -11.39
N VAL A 32 -1.80 14.47 -10.49
CA VAL A 32 -1.57 15.59 -9.56
C VAL A 32 -1.04 16.80 -10.32
N LYS A 33 -1.81 17.89 -10.32
CA LYS A 33 -1.45 19.11 -11.04
C LYS A 33 -0.23 19.77 -10.40
N ASN A 34 0.71 20.25 -11.23
CA ASN A 34 1.93 20.96 -10.81
C ASN A 34 2.87 20.13 -9.91
N ALA A 35 2.72 18.80 -9.87
CA ALA A 35 3.60 17.94 -9.09
C ALA A 35 5.06 17.99 -9.62
N GLU A 36 5.21 18.01 -10.95
CA GLU A 36 6.51 18.09 -11.62
C GLU A 36 7.29 19.36 -11.23
N SER A 37 6.63 20.53 -11.12
CA SER A 37 7.30 21.76 -10.67
C SER A 37 7.75 21.73 -9.22
N LYS A 38 7.22 20.79 -8.42
CA LYS A 38 7.65 20.52 -7.04
C LYS A 38 8.66 19.37 -6.96
N GLY A 39 9.07 18.80 -8.10
CA GLY A 39 9.90 17.59 -8.18
C GLY A 39 9.20 16.33 -7.67
N ALA A 40 7.87 16.36 -7.49
CA ALA A 40 7.07 15.22 -7.10
C ALA A 40 6.71 14.41 -8.34
N VAL A 41 7.51 13.40 -8.65
CA VAL A 41 7.37 12.58 -9.87
C VAL A 41 7.62 11.10 -9.57
N CYS A 42 6.97 10.23 -10.34
CA CYS A 42 7.18 8.78 -10.32
C CYS A 42 8.60 8.41 -10.78
N LEU A 43 8.97 7.12 -10.69
CA LEU A 43 10.30 6.64 -11.11
C LEU A 43 10.69 7.06 -12.53
N ASP A 44 9.73 7.16 -13.45
CA ASP A 44 9.94 7.60 -14.84
C ASP A 44 9.92 9.12 -15.08
N GLY A 45 9.67 9.92 -14.04
CA GLY A 45 9.52 11.36 -14.14
C GLY A 45 8.09 11.87 -14.43
N SER A 46 7.11 10.98 -14.63
CA SER A 46 5.70 11.39 -14.78
C SER A 46 5.09 11.91 -13.46
N PRO A 47 4.06 12.77 -13.49
CA PRO A 47 3.39 13.20 -12.26
C PRO A 47 2.71 12.02 -11.56
N PRO A 48 2.61 12.03 -10.23
CA PRO A 48 1.84 11.03 -9.49
C PRO A 48 0.34 11.14 -9.78
N ALA A 49 -0.38 10.10 -9.40
CA ALA A 49 -1.81 9.99 -9.68
C ALA A 49 -2.60 9.46 -8.49
N TYR A 50 -3.90 9.74 -8.48
CA TYR A 50 -4.86 9.21 -7.53
C TYR A 50 -6.23 9.07 -8.20
N HIS A 51 -7.12 8.34 -7.54
CA HIS A 51 -8.54 8.27 -7.86
C HIS A 51 -9.31 8.91 -6.72
N PHE A 52 -10.39 9.62 -7.03
CA PHE A 52 -11.19 10.30 -6.02
C PHE A 52 -12.68 10.20 -6.35
N ASP A 53 -13.44 9.70 -5.39
CA ASP A 53 -14.90 9.65 -5.41
C ASP A 53 -15.45 10.45 -4.23
N ASN A 54 -16.38 11.36 -4.52
CA ASN A 54 -16.85 12.33 -3.52
C ASN A 54 -17.75 11.66 -2.48
N GLY A 55 -17.58 12.07 -1.23
CA GLY A 55 -18.54 11.76 -0.19
C GLY A 55 -19.88 12.45 -0.44
N PHE A 56 -20.92 11.97 0.22
CA PHE A 56 -22.27 12.52 0.13
C PHE A 56 -22.97 12.49 1.48
N GLU A 57 -24.05 13.26 1.60
CA GLU A 57 -24.87 13.36 2.82
C GLU A 57 -24.03 13.66 4.06
N GLU A 58 -24.16 12.87 5.12
CA GLU A 58 -23.42 13.04 6.39
C GLU A 58 -21.93 12.69 6.26
N GLY A 59 -21.52 12.01 5.18
CA GLY A 59 -20.15 11.58 4.95
C GLY A 59 -19.24 12.61 4.27
N ILE A 60 -19.75 13.78 3.87
CA ILE A 60 -18.96 14.79 3.10
C ILE A 60 -17.74 15.36 3.85
N LYS A 61 -17.70 15.26 5.17
CA LYS A 61 -16.54 15.68 6.00
C LYS A 61 -15.69 14.50 6.47
N ASN A 62 -15.98 13.30 6.01
CA ASN A 62 -15.26 12.10 6.39
C ASN A 62 -14.47 11.56 5.21
N TRP A 63 -13.28 11.04 5.45
CA TRP A 63 -12.32 10.70 4.39
C TRP A 63 -11.67 9.35 4.61
N ILE A 64 -11.55 8.56 3.54
CA ILE A 64 -10.64 7.42 3.45
C ILE A 64 -9.59 7.76 2.38
N VAL A 65 -8.34 7.77 2.78
CA VAL A 65 -7.18 7.88 1.89
C VAL A 65 -6.46 6.54 1.89
N HIS A 66 -6.68 5.76 0.84
CA HIS A 66 -6.11 4.41 0.70
C HIS A 66 -4.89 4.42 -0.23
N ILE A 67 -3.76 3.93 0.25
CA ILE A 67 -2.49 3.88 -0.49
C ILE A 67 -2.36 2.52 -1.19
N GLU A 68 -2.18 2.55 -2.51
CA GLU A 68 -1.90 1.36 -3.32
C GLU A 68 -0.61 0.66 -2.87
N GLY A 69 -0.60 -0.68 -2.89
CA GLY A 69 0.61 -1.48 -2.66
C GLY A 69 1.33 -1.88 -3.95
N GLY A 70 2.46 -2.55 -3.81
CA GLY A 70 3.18 -3.08 -4.98
C GLY A 70 4.64 -3.46 -4.73
N GLY A 71 5.00 -3.86 -3.51
CA GLY A 71 6.39 -4.16 -3.13
C GLY A 71 7.33 -2.96 -3.27
N TRP A 72 8.63 -3.25 -3.41
CA TRP A 72 9.68 -2.22 -3.47
C TRP A 72 10.69 -2.54 -4.57
N CYS A 73 11.53 -1.58 -4.89
CA CYS A 73 12.79 -1.82 -5.58
C CYS A 73 13.94 -1.30 -4.71
N ASN A 74 14.99 -2.09 -4.57
CA ASN A 74 16.07 -1.88 -3.61
C ASN A 74 17.37 -1.40 -4.24
N ASN A 75 17.46 -1.33 -5.57
CA ASN A 75 18.63 -0.85 -6.31
C ASN A 75 18.22 -0.28 -7.68
N VAL A 76 19.17 0.36 -8.37
CA VAL A 76 18.96 0.99 -9.68
C VAL A 76 18.36 0.01 -10.70
N GLU A 77 18.87 -1.23 -10.76
CA GLU A 77 18.41 -2.24 -11.74
C GLU A 77 16.95 -2.64 -11.49
N SER A 78 16.61 -3.00 -10.26
CA SER A 78 15.24 -3.37 -9.88
C SER A 78 14.25 -2.21 -10.01
N CYS A 79 14.70 -0.97 -9.79
CA CYS A 79 13.87 0.21 -10.00
C CYS A 79 13.69 0.53 -11.49
N LEU A 80 14.72 0.33 -12.31
CA LEU A 80 14.64 0.49 -13.76
C LEU A 80 13.63 -0.50 -14.36
N TYR A 81 13.61 -1.75 -13.88
CA TYR A 81 12.61 -2.75 -14.30
C TYR A 81 11.17 -2.28 -14.07
N ARG A 82 10.93 -1.51 -13.01
CA ARG A 82 9.59 -1.00 -12.65
C ARG A 82 9.22 0.29 -13.38
N LYS A 83 10.22 1.05 -13.86
CA LYS A 83 10.07 2.41 -14.40
C LYS A 83 8.94 2.52 -15.42
N ASP A 84 8.90 1.60 -16.37
CA ASP A 84 7.92 1.61 -17.48
C ASP A 84 6.67 0.77 -17.19
N SER A 85 6.36 0.54 -15.91
CA SER A 85 5.15 -0.17 -15.46
C SER A 85 4.22 0.77 -14.69
N ARG A 86 2.99 0.32 -14.38
CA ARG A 86 2.06 1.05 -13.49
C ARG A 86 2.64 1.36 -12.10
N LEU A 87 3.72 0.69 -11.70
CA LEU A 87 4.39 0.88 -10.41
C LEU A 87 5.61 1.81 -10.49
N GLY A 88 5.87 2.41 -11.65
CA GLY A 88 6.94 3.39 -11.87
C GLY A 88 6.55 4.56 -12.77
N SER A 89 5.39 4.50 -13.43
CA SER A 89 4.90 5.55 -14.33
C SER A 89 3.38 5.67 -14.28
N SER A 90 2.88 6.91 -14.14
CA SER A 90 1.45 7.19 -14.27
C SER A 90 0.93 7.07 -15.70
N LYS A 91 1.82 7.06 -16.70
CA LYS A 91 1.46 6.82 -18.11
C LYS A 91 0.96 5.39 -18.36
N GLN A 92 1.24 4.48 -17.43
CA GLN A 92 0.85 3.08 -17.46
C GLN A 92 -0.29 2.77 -16.48
N MET A 93 -0.92 3.80 -15.91
CA MET A 93 -2.04 3.67 -14.99
C MET A 93 -3.35 3.91 -15.74
N GLU A 94 -4.36 3.12 -15.39
CA GLU A 94 -5.71 3.22 -15.92
C GLU A 94 -6.70 3.56 -14.80
N ASP A 95 -7.94 3.85 -15.19
CA ASP A 95 -9.10 3.96 -14.30
C ASP A 95 -9.27 2.69 -13.47
N LEU A 96 -9.87 2.82 -12.28
CA LEU A 96 -9.93 1.71 -11.32
C LEU A 96 -11.33 1.60 -10.70
N TYR A 97 -11.80 0.36 -10.52
CA TYR A 97 -13.05 0.08 -9.81
C TYR A 97 -12.84 0.12 -8.30
N PHE A 98 -13.56 1.02 -7.64
CA PHE A 98 -13.58 1.13 -6.19
C PHE A 98 -14.52 0.08 -5.60
N SER A 99 -13.98 -0.81 -4.77
CA SER A 99 -14.72 -1.90 -4.10
C SER A 99 -14.32 -2.01 -2.62
N ALA A 100 -14.94 -2.94 -1.89
CA ALA A 100 -14.69 -3.17 -0.46
C ALA A 100 -14.78 -1.88 0.36
N ILE A 101 -13.75 -1.52 1.15
CA ILE A 101 -13.72 -0.29 1.97
C ILE A 101 -13.79 1.01 1.15
N LEU A 102 -13.54 0.93 -0.16
CA LEU A 102 -13.73 2.05 -1.09
C LEU A 102 -15.05 1.95 -1.87
N SER A 103 -15.91 0.95 -1.64
CA SER A 103 -17.21 0.92 -2.31
C SER A 103 -18.09 2.07 -1.83
N ASN A 104 -18.91 2.60 -2.73
CA ASN A 104 -19.97 3.56 -2.44
C ASN A 104 -21.33 2.88 -2.20
N GLU A 105 -21.37 1.54 -2.23
CA GLU A 105 -22.56 0.77 -1.89
C GLU A 105 -22.52 0.31 -0.43
N GLN A 106 -23.55 0.65 0.33
CA GLN A 106 -23.66 0.30 1.75
C GLN A 106 -23.65 -1.22 2.01
N GLU A 107 -24.06 -2.03 1.02
CA GLU A 107 -24.01 -3.50 1.10
C GLU A 107 -22.57 -4.01 1.26
N TYR A 108 -21.59 -3.38 0.60
CA TYR A 108 -20.18 -3.78 0.63
C TYR A 108 -19.31 -2.92 1.55
N ASN A 109 -19.77 -1.71 1.88
CA ASN A 109 -19.07 -0.77 2.75
C ASN A 109 -20.04 -0.15 3.79
N PRO A 110 -20.55 -0.94 4.73
CA PRO A 110 -21.67 -0.52 5.59
C PRO A 110 -21.38 0.74 6.40
N ASP A 111 -20.12 0.96 6.79
CA ASP A 111 -19.71 2.04 7.67
C ASP A 111 -19.25 3.31 6.94
N PHE A 112 -18.67 3.17 5.73
CA PHE A 112 -17.97 4.27 5.06
C PHE A 112 -18.45 4.55 3.62
N TYR A 113 -19.54 3.93 3.17
CA TYR A 113 -20.06 4.05 1.80
C TYR A 113 -20.48 5.48 1.40
N ASN A 114 -20.58 6.44 2.31
CA ASN A 114 -20.87 7.84 1.99
C ASN A 114 -19.69 8.80 2.26
N TRP A 115 -18.52 8.29 2.66
CA TRP A 115 -17.32 9.10 2.89
C TRP A 115 -16.67 9.51 1.57
N ASN A 116 -15.82 10.54 1.62
CA ASN A 116 -14.86 10.83 0.55
C ASN A 116 -13.87 9.68 0.45
N ARG A 117 -13.73 9.08 -0.73
CA ARG A 117 -12.87 7.91 -0.95
C ARG A 117 -11.78 8.23 -1.94
N VAL A 118 -10.54 7.97 -1.54
CA VAL A 118 -9.36 8.25 -2.36
C VAL A 118 -8.52 6.99 -2.44
N LYS A 119 -8.02 6.69 -3.65
CA LYS A 119 -6.94 5.72 -3.85
C LYS A 119 -5.72 6.41 -4.44
N VAL A 120 -4.66 6.55 -3.65
CA VAL A 120 -3.38 7.10 -4.09
C VAL A 120 -2.61 6.01 -4.82
N ARG A 121 -2.15 6.29 -6.04
CA ARG A 121 -1.42 5.31 -6.86
C ARG A 121 0.06 5.27 -6.49
N TYR A 122 0.62 4.07 -6.45
CA TYR A 122 1.97 3.82 -5.97
C TYR A 122 2.96 3.72 -7.13
N CYS A 123 3.91 4.66 -7.21
CA CYS A 123 4.85 4.73 -8.33
C CYS A 123 6.29 5.11 -7.95
N ASP A 124 6.63 5.11 -6.65
CA ASP A 124 7.96 5.49 -6.17
C ASP A 124 8.84 4.29 -5.79
N GLY A 125 8.25 3.15 -5.41
CA GLY A 125 9.00 1.94 -5.07
C GLY A 125 9.65 1.93 -3.67
N SER A 126 9.31 2.89 -2.80
CA SER A 126 9.89 3.06 -1.46
C SER A 126 8.87 3.31 -0.34
N SER A 127 7.62 2.88 -0.50
CA SER A 127 6.55 3.24 0.46
C SER A 127 6.44 4.75 0.74
N PHE A 128 6.71 5.59 -0.28
CA PHE A 128 6.69 7.04 -0.23
C PHE A 128 7.70 7.68 0.75
N THR A 129 8.84 7.03 1.03
CA THR A 129 9.88 7.61 1.90
C THR A 129 11.05 8.23 1.13
N GLY A 130 11.25 7.85 -0.14
CA GLY A 130 12.39 8.28 -0.92
C GLY A 130 12.42 9.78 -1.25
N ASP A 131 13.60 10.38 -1.22
CA ASP A 131 13.83 11.76 -1.68
C ASP A 131 15.33 12.01 -1.95
N VAL A 132 15.76 11.69 -3.16
CA VAL A 132 17.09 12.03 -3.70
C VAL A 132 16.93 13.27 -4.58
N GLU A 133 17.76 14.31 -4.46
CA GLU A 133 17.61 15.55 -5.26
C GLU A 133 18.04 15.34 -6.72
N GLU A 134 19.03 14.49 -6.93
CA GLU A 134 19.66 14.19 -8.19
C GLU A 134 18.80 13.20 -8.99
N VAL A 135 18.86 13.32 -10.31
CA VAL A 135 18.30 12.33 -11.22
C VAL A 135 19.43 11.39 -11.63
N ASP A 136 19.18 10.08 -11.65
CA ASP A 136 20.18 9.14 -12.14
C ASP A 136 20.50 9.45 -13.60
N GLN A 137 21.74 9.86 -13.89
CA GLN A 137 22.12 10.37 -15.22
C GLN A 137 22.14 9.28 -16.30
N THR A 138 22.21 8.01 -15.91
CA THR A 138 22.29 6.88 -16.85
C THR A 138 20.91 6.33 -17.17
N THR A 139 20.07 6.19 -16.15
CA THR A 139 18.77 5.52 -16.23
C THR A 139 17.60 6.49 -16.23
N ASN A 140 17.83 7.76 -15.91
CA ASN A 140 16.81 8.80 -15.70
C ASN A 140 15.74 8.33 -14.70
N LEU A 141 16.18 7.72 -13.60
CA LEU A 141 15.33 7.35 -12.48
C LEU A 141 15.20 8.51 -11.51
N HIS A 142 14.00 8.66 -10.96
CA HIS A 142 13.65 9.66 -9.96
C HIS A 142 13.18 8.99 -8.67
N PHE A 143 13.90 9.20 -7.56
CA PHE A 143 13.52 8.66 -6.24
C PHE A 143 12.85 9.76 -5.39
N ARG A 144 11.53 9.95 -5.57
CA ARG A 144 10.79 11.13 -5.03
C ARG A 144 9.55 10.78 -4.20
N GLY A 145 9.49 9.58 -3.62
CA GLY A 145 8.35 9.09 -2.86
C GLY A 145 7.78 10.07 -1.83
N ALA A 146 8.63 10.71 -1.02
CA ALA A 146 8.17 11.67 -0.01
C ALA A 146 7.63 12.97 -0.61
N ARG A 147 8.17 13.42 -1.76
CA ARG A 147 7.62 14.57 -2.50
C ARG A 147 6.27 14.22 -3.10
N ILE A 148 6.13 13.01 -3.65
CA ILE A 148 4.85 12.50 -4.15
C ILE A 148 3.80 12.52 -3.05
N PHE A 149 4.10 11.92 -1.88
CA PHE A 149 3.16 11.90 -0.76
C PHE A 149 2.70 13.32 -0.39
N SER A 150 3.66 14.24 -0.24
CA SER A 150 3.37 15.64 0.08
C SER A 150 2.46 16.30 -0.96
N ALA A 151 2.79 16.16 -2.25
CA ALA A 151 2.03 16.77 -3.34
C ALA A 151 0.61 16.21 -3.45
N VAL A 152 0.44 14.90 -3.27
CA VAL A 152 -0.89 14.27 -3.24
C VAL A 152 -1.69 14.77 -2.04
N MET A 153 -1.12 14.77 -0.83
CA MET A 153 -1.84 15.24 0.36
C MET A 153 -2.23 16.72 0.24
N GLU A 154 -1.36 17.58 -0.28
CA GLU A 154 -1.69 18.99 -0.54
C GLU A 154 -2.87 19.15 -1.50
N GLU A 155 -2.94 18.32 -2.55
CA GLU A 155 -4.09 18.35 -3.46
C GLU A 155 -5.38 17.88 -2.79
N LEU A 156 -5.32 16.84 -1.95
CA LEU A 156 -6.48 16.36 -1.20
C LEU A 156 -6.95 17.40 -0.16
N LEU A 157 -6.01 18.06 0.53
CA LEU A 157 -6.31 19.16 1.45
C LEU A 157 -7.09 20.26 0.74
N ALA A 158 -6.62 20.69 -0.43
CA ALA A 158 -7.31 21.70 -1.27
C ALA A 158 -8.69 21.25 -1.78
N LYS A 159 -8.96 19.94 -1.83
CA LYS A 159 -10.27 19.37 -2.18
C LYS A 159 -11.23 19.25 -0.99
N GLY A 160 -10.78 19.57 0.22
CA GLY A 160 -11.62 19.60 1.42
C GLY A 160 -11.16 18.67 2.54
N LEU A 161 -10.10 17.88 2.34
CA LEU A 161 -9.52 17.07 3.42
C LEU A 161 -9.07 17.95 4.60
N GLU A 162 -8.70 19.21 4.35
CA GLU A 162 -8.34 20.20 5.39
C GLU A 162 -9.49 20.50 6.37
N LYS A 163 -10.73 20.14 6.02
CA LYS A 163 -11.95 20.35 6.81
C LYS A 163 -12.52 19.04 7.36
N ALA A 164 -11.76 17.95 7.29
CA ALA A 164 -12.24 16.65 7.71
C ALA A 164 -12.55 16.61 9.22
N GLU A 165 -13.68 15.99 9.57
CA GLU A 165 -14.02 15.65 10.96
C GLU A 165 -13.48 14.26 11.32
N ASN A 166 -13.54 13.32 10.37
CA ASN A 166 -12.96 11.99 10.51
C ASN A 166 -12.11 11.66 9.28
N ALA A 167 -10.94 11.07 9.48
CA ALA A 167 -10.08 10.62 8.39
C ALA A 167 -9.41 9.28 8.71
N ILE A 168 -9.36 8.41 7.72
CA ILE A 168 -8.64 7.15 7.77
C ILE A 168 -7.52 7.20 6.72
N LEU A 169 -6.28 7.04 7.17
CA LEU A 169 -5.19 6.61 6.29
C LEU A 169 -5.17 5.09 6.26
N SER A 170 -5.28 4.49 5.09
CA SER A 170 -5.25 3.04 4.92
C SER A 170 -4.34 2.69 3.74
N GLY A 171 -4.01 1.43 3.60
CA GLY A 171 -3.28 0.91 2.44
C GLY A 171 -3.02 -0.58 2.59
N CYS A 172 -2.76 -1.25 1.48
CA CYS A 172 -2.48 -2.69 1.45
C CYS A 172 -1.01 -2.97 1.07
N SER A 173 -0.38 -3.98 1.68
CA SER A 173 0.99 -4.39 1.37
C SER A 173 1.99 -3.22 1.55
N ALA A 174 2.74 -2.83 0.52
CA ALA A 174 3.63 -1.67 0.58
C ALA A 174 2.91 -0.36 0.94
N GLY A 175 1.63 -0.21 0.58
CA GLY A 175 0.79 0.92 0.99
C GLY A 175 0.32 0.81 2.45
N GLY A 176 0.20 -0.42 2.97
CA GLY A 176 0.02 -0.67 4.40
C GLY A 176 1.26 -0.26 5.18
N LEU A 177 2.46 -0.57 4.67
CA LEU A 177 3.69 -0.06 5.27
C LEU A 177 3.78 1.47 5.19
N THR A 178 3.41 2.08 4.07
CA THR A 178 3.29 3.56 3.96
C THR A 178 2.35 4.12 5.04
N THR A 179 1.22 3.46 5.29
CA THR A 179 0.26 3.87 6.32
C THR A 179 0.91 3.89 7.70
N ILE A 180 1.75 2.92 8.03
CA ILE A 180 2.50 2.88 9.30
C ILE A 180 3.52 4.01 9.35
N LEU A 181 4.36 4.13 8.31
CA LEU A 181 5.48 5.08 8.29
C LEU A 181 5.05 6.55 8.26
N HIS A 182 3.88 6.86 7.68
CA HIS A 182 3.36 8.22 7.55
C HIS A 182 2.16 8.51 8.45
N CYS A 183 1.79 7.62 9.38
CA CYS A 183 0.57 7.76 10.17
C CYS A 183 0.49 9.10 10.93
N ASP A 184 1.49 9.41 11.75
CA ASP A 184 1.53 10.67 12.50
C ASP A 184 1.71 11.88 11.58
N ARG A 185 2.44 11.72 10.47
CA ARG A 185 2.59 12.77 9.46
C ARG A 185 1.22 13.13 8.86
N PHE A 186 0.39 12.14 8.56
CA PHE A 186 -0.96 12.35 8.04
C PHE A 186 -1.87 13.03 9.07
N LYS A 187 -1.86 12.59 10.34
CA LYS A 187 -2.59 13.28 11.42
C LYS A 187 -2.18 14.74 11.55
N ASN A 188 -0.88 15.04 11.43
CA ASN A 188 -0.36 16.41 11.55
C ASN A 188 -0.72 17.34 10.38
N LEU A 189 -1.23 16.81 9.26
CA LEU A 189 -1.73 17.62 8.15
C LEU A 189 -3.19 18.08 8.35
N LEU A 190 -3.90 17.46 9.29
CA LEU A 190 -5.33 17.64 9.51
C LEU A 190 -5.60 18.55 10.73
N PRO A 191 -6.82 19.09 10.86
CA PRO A 191 -7.21 19.84 12.05
C PRO A 191 -6.90 19.08 13.34
N SER A 192 -6.54 19.82 14.40
CA SER A 192 -6.24 19.24 15.71
C SER A 192 -7.40 18.39 16.22
N GLU A 193 -8.63 18.86 16.01
CA GLU A 193 -9.88 18.24 16.46
C GLU A 193 -10.34 17.09 15.57
N ALA A 194 -9.76 16.91 14.38
CA ALA A 194 -10.14 15.82 13.48
C ALA A 194 -9.77 14.45 14.09
N ASN A 195 -10.71 13.50 14.05
CA ASN A 195 -10.46 12.13 14.47
C ASN A 195 -9.74 11.38 13.35
N VAL A 196 -8.46 11.08 13.56
CA VAL A 196 -7.65 10.38 12.56
C VAL A 196 -7.28 9.00 13.06
N LYS A 197 -7.41 8.01 12.19
CA LYS A 197 -6.98 6.63 12.44
C LYS A 197 -6.17 6.12 11.26
N CYS A 198 -5.24 5.21 11.54
CA CYS A 198 -4.46 4.53 10.52
C CYS A 198 -4.83 3.05 10.48
N VAL A 199 -5.08 2.50 9.30
CA VAL A 199 -5.49 1.10 9.11
C VAL A 199 -4.59 0.46 8.06
N PRO A 200 -3.38 0.04 8.44
CA PRO A 200 -2.51 -0.72 7.54
C PRO A 200 -3.04 -2.15 7.39
N ASP A 201 -3.27 -2.55 6.15
CA ASP A 201 -3.64 -3.91 5.77
C ASP A 201 -2.43 -4.62 5.13
N ALA A 202 -2.10 -5.82 5.61
CA ALA A 202 -0.95 -6.62 5.16
C ALA A 202 0.37 -5.83 5.07
N GLY A 203 0.51 -4.80 5.92
CA GLY A 203 1.63 -3.85 5.90
C GLY A 203 2.67 -4.10 6.98
N TYR A 204 2.44 -5.06 7.89
CA TYR A 204 3.31 -5.34 9.01
C TYR A 204 4.29 -6.47 8.68
N PHE A 205 5.39 -6.11 8.02
CA PHE A 205 6.48 -7.04 7.72
C PHE A 205 7.44 -7.16 8.91
N VAL A 206 7.75 -8.39 9.31
CA VAL A 206 8.57 -8.67 10.50
C VAL A 206 10.04 -8.82 10.10
N ASN A 207 10.95 -8.24 10.89
CA ASN A 207 12.38 -8.46 10.72
C ASN A 207 12.76 -9.82 11.34
N VAL A 208 12.88 -10.85 10.50
CA VAL A 208 13.25 -12.21 10.92
C VAL A 208 14.29 -12.80 9.98
N GLU A 209 15.05 -13.76 10.49
CA GLU A 209 15.90 -14.61 9.65
C GLU A 209 15.06 -15.52 8.75
N ASP A 210 15.55 -15.77 7.53
CA ASP A 210 15.01 -16.77 6.62
C ASP A 210 15.30 -18.21 7.10
N ILE A 211 14.87 -19.21 6.32
CA ILE A 211 15.10 -20.64 6.63
C ILE A 211 16.58 -21.07 6.58
N SER A 212 17.47 -20.23 6.04
CA SER A 212 18.92 -20.45 6.04
C SER A 212 19.63 -19.79 7.24
N GLY A 213 18.89 -19.01 8.05
CA GLY A 213 19.46 -18.22 9.16
C GLY A 213 20.00 -16.86 8.74
N THR A 214 19.66 -16.37 7.54
CA THR A 214 20.14 -15.07 7.04
C THR A 214 19.12 -13.97 7.26
N HIS A 215 19.56 -12.77 7.63
CA HIS A 215 18.73 -11.56 7.70
C HIS A 215 18.48 -10.96 6.30
N PHE A 216 17.88 -11.74 5.40
CA PHE A 216 17.68 -11.36 4.01
C PHE A 216 16.83 -10.08 3.87
N ILE A 217 15.71 -9.99 4.59
CA ILE A 217 14.83 -8.83 4.50
C ILE A 217 15.45 -7.57 5.08
N GLU A 218 16.26 -7.69 6.15
CA GLU A 218 16.95 -6.54 6.73
C GLU A 218 17.91 -5.92 5.72
N LYS A 219 18.69 -6.76 5.03
CA LYS A 219 19.55 -6.32 3.93
C LYS A 219 18.73 -5.67 2.80
N PHE A 220 17.62 -6.30 2.40
CA PHE A 220 16.76 -5.76 1.35
C PHE A 220 16.19 -4.38 1.71
N TYR A 221 15.68 -4.18 2.93
CA TYR A 221 15.21 -2.86 3.38
C TYR A 221 16.34 -1.85 3.58
N SER A 222 17.53 -2.29 4.01
CA SER A 222 18.71 -1.42 4.02
C SER A 222 19.03 -0.88 2.62
N GLU A 223 18.93 -1.73 1.60
CA GLU A 223 19.15 -1.34 0.20
C GLU A 223 18.03 -0.42 -0.31
N VAL A 224 16.75 -0.66 0.04
CA VAL A 224 15.64 0.28 -0.24
C VAL A 224 15.91 1.64 0.39
N VAL A 225 16.27 1.68 1.67
CA VAL A 225 16.51 2.95 2.40
C VAL A 225 17.67 3.72 1.79
N SER A 226 18.76 3.03 1.44
CA SER A 226 19.95 3.63 0.82
C SER A 226 19.66 4.15 -0.59
N THR A 227 19.13 3.31 -1.48
CA THR A 227 18.86 3.64 -2.89
C THR A 227 17.92 4.83 -3.03
N HIS A 228 16.89 4.91 -2.18
CA HIS A 228 15.87 5.95 -2.26
C HIS A 228 16.18 7.19 -1.40
N GLY A 229 17.25 7.19 -0.61
CA GLY A 229 17.55 8.30 0.31
C GLY A 229 16.47 8.48 1.38
N SER A 230 15.88 7.38 1.85
CA SER A 230 14.66 7.40 2.67
C SER A 230 14.86 7.89 4.11
N ALA A 231 16.10 7.85 4.61
CA ALA A 231 16.41 8.07 6.03
C ALA A 231 15.82 9.37 6.62
N LYS A 232 15.82 10.46 5.85
CA LYS A 232 15.32 11.77 6.30
C LYS A 232 13.79 11.87 6.39
N ASN A 233 13.06 10.92 5.81
CA ASN A 233 11.60 10.90 5.81
C ASN A 233 11.02 9.76 6.66
N LEU A 234 11.87 8.99 7.35
CA LEU A 234 11.42 8.01 8.34
C LEU A 234 11.11 8.69 9.68
N PRO A 235 10.25 8.10 10.53
CA PRO A 235 9.89 8.68 11.82
C PRO A 235 11.10 8.98 12.69
N SER A 236 11.27 10.24 13.06
CA SER A 236 12.39 10.71 13.89
C SER A 236 12.40 10.08 15.29
N SER A 237 11.22 9.72 15.81
CA SER A 237 11.05 8.97 17.06
C SER A 237 11.73 7.59 17.01
N CYS A 238 11.85 6.99 15.83
CA CYS A 238 12.59 5.76 15.60
C CYS A 238 14.06 6.02 15.26
N THR A 239 14.35 6.90 14.28
CA THR A 239 15.72 7.11 13.77
C THR A 239 16.66 7.78 14.78
N SER A 240 16.12 8.35 15.86
CA SER A 240 16.90 8.81 17.01
C SER A 240 17.42 7.68 17.91
N LYS A 241 16.91 6.44 17.76
CA LYS A 241 17.25 5.27 18.59
C LYS A 241 17.83 4.11 17.78
N PHE A 242 17.39 3.94 16.55
CA PHE A 242 17.77 2.86 15.67
C PHE A 242 18.31 3.40 14.34
N SER A 243 19.04 2.57 13.60
CA SER A 243 19.48 2.94 12.27
C SER A 243 18.29 3.06 11.30
N PRO A 244 18.39 3.89 10.25
CA PRO A 244 17.29 4.14 9.32
C PRO A 244 16.69 2.86 8.69
N GLU A 245 17.52 1.86 8.37
CA GLU A 245 17.07 0.59 7.80
C GLU A 245 16.15 -0.19 8.75
N LEU A 246 16.41 -0.17 10.06
CA LEU A 246 15.52 -0.77 11.05
C LEU A 246 14.21 0.01 11.18
N CYS A 247 14.26 1.34 11.04
CA CYS A 247 13.08 2.20 11.07
C CYS A 247 12.20 2.12 9.82
N PHE A 248 12.59 1.34 8.80
CA PHE A 248 11.70 0.96 7.72
C PHE A 248 10.77 -0.19 8.12
N PHE A 249 11.13 -0.98 9.14
CA PHE A 249 10.30 -2.07 9.64
C PHE A 249 9.26 -1.57 10.66
N PRO A 250 7.99 -2.01 10.53
CA PRO A 250 6.92 -1.73 11.50
C PRO A 250 7.28 -2.07 12.96
N GLN A 251 8.03 -3.16 13.17
CA GLN A 251 8.54 -3.61 14.47
C GLN A 251 9.21 -2.49 15.30
N TYR A 252 9.91 -1.56 14.65
CA TYR A 252 10.68 -0.51 15.33
C TYR A 252 9.95 0.83 15.37
N VAL A 253 8.85 0.95 14.62
CA VAL A 253 8.11 2.21 14.46
C VAL A 253 6.78 2.18 15.21
N ALA A 254 6.08 1.05 15.22
CA ALA A 254 4.68 0.97 15.63
C ALA A 254 4.45 1.45 17.09
N SER A 255 5.34 1.13 18.02
CA SER A 255 5.26 1.57 19.42
C SER A 255 5.57 3.06 19.63
N HIS A 256 5.99 3.76 18.58
CA HIS A 256 6.30 5.19 18.59
C HIS A 256 5.24 6.04 17.87
N ILE A 257 4.21 5.41 17.29
CA ILE A 257 3.11 6.11 16.64
C ILE A 257 2.15 6.64 17.72
N SER A 258 1.84 7.93 17.64
CA SER A 258 0.91 8.57 18.59
C SER A 258 -0.55 8.51 18.12
N THR A 259 -0.76 8.46 16.80
CA THR A 259 -2.09 8.37 16.18
C THR A 259 -2.65 6.96 16.31
N PRO A 260 -3.94 6.77 16.66
CA PRO A 260 -4.53 5.44 16.77
C PRO A 260 -4.36 4.61 15.50
N ILE A 261 -3.77 3.43 15.64
CA ILE A 261 -3.50 2.49 14.55
C ILE A 261 -4.23 1.17 14.78
N PHE A 262 -4.90 0.67 13.75
CA PHE A 262 -5.59 -0.61 13.74
C PHE A 262 -4.93 -1.51 12.70
N VAL A 263 -4.02 -2.39 13.13
CA VAL A 263 -3.25 -3.24 12.22
C VAL A 263 -4.08 -4.45 11.79
N VAL A 264 -4.29 -4.58 10.49
CA VAL A 264 -4.89 -5.77 9.88
C VAL A 264 -3.77 -6.54 9.19
N ASN A 265 -3.44 -7.72 9.70
CA ASN A 265 -2.39 -8.54 9.09
C ASN A 265 -2.70 -10.01 9.31
N ALA A 266 -2.49 -10.83 8.27
CA ALA A 266 -2.54 -12.28 8.44
C ALA A 266 -1.42 -12.72 9.39
N ALA A 267 -1.69 -13.73 10.22
CA ALA A 267 -0.63 -14.35 11.03
C ALA A 267 0.48 -14.91 10.12
N TYR A 268 0.06 -15.51 9.01
CA TYR A 268 0.91 -16.12 7.98
C TYR A 268 0.69 -15.39 6.66
N ASP A 269 1.23 -14.18 6.55
CA ASP A 269 1.17 -13.41 5.31
C ASP A 269 1.92 -14.13 4.18
N SER A 270 1.24 -14.32 3.04
CA SER A 270 1.77 -15.10 1.92
C SER A 270 3.00 -14.44 1.30
N TRP A 271 3.03 -13.11 1.23
CA TRP A 271 4.17 -12.39 0.67
C TRP A 271 5.39 -12.50 1.60
N GLN A 272 5.20 -12.31 2.90
CA GLN A 272 6.25 -12.49 3.91
C GLN A 272 6.81 -13.92 3.87
N ILE A 273 5.96 -14.94 3.81
CA ILE A 273 6.43 -16.32 3.74
C ILE A 273 7.29 -16.55 2.49
N GLN A 274 6.82 -16.11 1.33
CA GLN A 274 7.50 -16.37 0.06
C GLN A 274 8.77 -15.53 -0.16
N ASN A 275 8.82 -14.30 0.37
CA ASN A 275 9.86 -13.32 0.02
C ASN A 275 10.77 -12.95 1.18
N ILE A 276 10.37 -13.23 2.42
CA ILE A 276 11.17 -12.95 3.62
C ILE A 276 11.62 -14.25 4.27
N PHE A 277 10.68 -15.14 4.57
CA PHE A 277 11.01 -16.34 5.34
C PHE A 277 11.61 -17.45 4.47
N VAL A 278 11.07 -17.65 3.27
CA VAL A 278 11.52 -18.68 2.32
C VAL A 278 11.80 -18.08 0.93
N PRO A 279 12.70 -17.07 0.84
CA PRO A 279 13.09 -16.53 -0.45
C PRO A 279 13.72 -17.62 -1.31
N GLY A 280 13.62 -17.50 -2.64
CA GLY A 280 14.12 -18.53 -3.57
C GLY A 280 15.60 -18.88 -3.36
N SER A 281 16.43 -17.92 -2.95
CA SER A 281 17.84 -18.14 -2.62
C SER A 281 18.07 -19.02 -1.39
N ALA A 282 17.11 -19.09 -0.46
CA ALA A 282 17.20 -19.88 0.77
C ALA A 282 16.62 -21.30 0.62
N ASP A 283 15.89 -21.58 -0.47
CA ASP A 283 15.32 -22.91 -0.78
C ASP A 283 15.78 -23.44 -2.15
N PRO A 284 17.08 -23.68 -2.37
CA PRO A 284 17.61 -24.11 -3.66
C PRO A 284 17.13 -25.51 -4.08
N SER A 285 16.71 -26.33 -3.12
CA SER A 285 16.12 -27.66 -3.38
C SER A 285 14.61 -27.63 -3.64
N ASP A 286 13.99 -26.44 -3.62
CA ASP A 286 12.54 -26.24 -3.80
C ASP A 286 11.67 -27.08 -2.83
N SER A 287 12.22 -27.35 -1.64
CA SER A 287 11.61 -28.21 -0.62
C SER A 287 10.41 -27.55 0.08
N TRP A 288 10.29 -26.23 -0.02
CA TRP A 288 9.20 -25.44 0.54
C TRP A 288 8.18 -24.98 -0.50
N HIS A 289 8.33 -25.36 -1.77
CA HIS A 289 7.49 -24.89 -2.86
C HIS A 289 5.99 -24.97 -2.56
N SER A 290 5.51 -26.16 -2.22
CA SER A 290 4.09 -26.40 -1.96
C SER A 290 3.62 -25.68 -0.69
N CYS A 291 4.45 -25.68 0.36
CA CYS A 291 4.17 -25.04 1.65
C CYS A 291 4.07 -23.51 1.56
N LYS A 292 4.95 -22.83 0.81
CA LYS A 292 4.95 -21.37 0.67
C LYS A 292 3.82 -20.85 -0.24
N LEU A 293 3.29 -21.70 -1.12
CA LEU A 293 2.12 -21.40 -1.95
C LEU A 293 0.81 -21.62 -1.18
N ASP A 294 0.77 -22.66 -0.36
CA ASP A 294 -0.37 -22.98 0.49
C ASP A 294 0.12 -23.62 1.80
N ILE A 295 -0.07 -22.89 2.89
CA ILE A 295 0.43 -23.27 4.22
C ILE A 295 -0.21 -24.56 4.75
N SER A 296 -1.35 -24.98 4.19
CA SER A 296 -1.98 -26.26 4.54
C SER A 296 -1.17 -27.47 4.05
N ASN A 297 -0.28 -27.28 3.08
CA ASN A 297 0.61 -28.32 2.56
C ASN A 297 1.96 -28.39 3.29
N CYS A 298 2.19 -27.54 4.29
CA CYS A 298 3.43 -27.57 5.07
C CYS A 298 3.53 -28.84 5.92
N SER A 299 4.72 -29.45 5.94
CA SER A 299 5.02 -30.51 6.90
C SER A 299 5.02 -29.98 8.34
N PRO A 300 4.89 -30.85 9.36
CA PRO A 300 5.00 -30.44 10.76
C PRO A 300 6.29 -29.68 11.06
N ASP A 301 7.42 -30.08 10.47
CA ASP A 301 8.71 -29.41 10.63
C ASP A 301 8.73 -28.01 10.01
N GLN A 302 8.10 -27.85 8.84
CA GLN A 302 7.97 -26.55 8.16
C GLN A 302 7.08 -25.61 8.98
N LEU A 303 5.93 -26.09 9.46
CA LEU A 303 5.05 -25.33 10.34
C LEU A 303 5.76 -24.94 11.63
N SER A 304 6.51 -25.86 12.25
CA SER A 304 7.27 -25.56 13.47
C SER A 304 8.34 -24.50 13.25
N LYS A 305 8.95 -24.42 12.06
CA LYS A 305 9.93 -23.38 11.71
C LYS A 305 9.27 -22.02 11.45
N MET A 306 8.03 -22.00 10.96
CA MET A 306 7.24 -20.79 10.79
C MET A 306 6.67 -20.27 12.12
N GLN A 307 6.29 -21.18 13.01
CA GLN A 307 5.91 -20.87 14.38
C GLN A 307 7.09 -20.23 15.12
N GLY A 308 6.89 -19.04 15.69
CA GLY A 308 7.96 -18.23 16.26
C GLY A 308 8.28 -16.97 15.46
N LYS A 309 7.90 -16.94 14.17
CA LYS A 309 8.26 -15.88 13.21
C LYS A 309 7.04 -15.18 12.59
N GLN A 310 5.83 -15.50 13.06
CA GLN A 310 4.59 -14.88 12.61
C GLN A 310 4.37 -13.47 13.18
N PHE A 311 3.56 -12.68 12.47
CA PHE A 311 3.11 -11.34 12.88
C PHE A 311 2.64 -11.26 14.33
N LEU A 312 1.84 -12.24 14.79
CA LEU A 312 1.25 -12.24 16.14
C LEU A 312 2.29 -12.19 17.27
N ILE A 313 3.50 -12.71 17.06
CA ILE A 313 4.57 -12.65 18.06
C ILE A 313 5.19 -11.26 18.09
N SER A 314 5.34 -10.63 16.93
CA SER A 314 5.96 -9.30 16.79
C SER A 314 5.12 -8.16 17.37
N ILE A 315 3.81 -8.35 17.53
CA ILE A 315 2.90 -7.35 18.10
C ILE A 315 2.58 -7.57 19.58
N ALA A 316 3.05 -8.66 20.19
CA ALA A 316 2.80 -8.93 21.62
C ALA A 316 3.42 -7.87 22.56
N HIS A 317 4.20 -6.95 22.00
CA HIS A 317 4.88 -5.86 22.69
C HIS A 317 4.37 -4.46 22.30
N LEU A 318 3.30 -4.37 21.50
CA LEU A 318 2.56 -3.14 21.20
C LEU A 318 1.43 -2.95 22.23
#